data_AF-A0A3P6TDL9-F1
#
_entry.id   AF-A0A3P6TDL9-F1
#
_cell.length_a   1.000
_cell.length_b   1.000
_cell.length_c   1.000
_cell.angle_alpha   90.00
_cell.angle_beta   90.00
_cell.angle_gamma   90.00
#
_symmetry.space_group_name_H-M   'P 1'
#
loop_
_entity.id
_entity.type
_entity.pdbx_description
1 polymer ?
#
loop_
_entity_poly.entity_id
_entity_poly.type
_entity_poly.pdbx_seq_one_letter_code
_entity_poly.pdbx_strand_id
1 'polypeptide(L)'
;MGWNSLLSQAVLTDTEVLHEMNDVPELKSAFIRNSDGTLSGLVSMISCTTNQAYCMVVQIDKSISDKYISIKPTDDPQCFQIVDIQDVAEDLSLQPIFIQVHHNPNRRLPLQHLIDQAAERALGRLNLDLEKNVTVDLTDQDDMNIWRDKAGFVVRDKMQLCELIVNKNEFQRTLKAVENVKISEFNGSQMSKVVEFDTAVSSTDRSTFLEYLFKDANVRFYNGFYLDSNIQMYKIICLHLKTVTVQIVFAQVLIAENEDTSKVDGYGVFRKDRILSVYANAKETASAIVQEILQTMNYEEV
;
A
#
# COMPACT_ATOMS: atom_id res chain seq x y z
N MET A 1 1.94 15.40 10.67
CA MET A 1 1.66 14.41 11.74
C MET A 1 1.87 13.04 11.12
N GLY A 2 2.36 12.04 11.87
CA GLY A 2 2.88 10.81 11.27
C GLY A 2 1.82 9.85 10.75
N TRP A 3 2.12 9.14 9.68
CA TRP A 3 1.21 8.18 9.03
C TRP A 3 0.92 6.93 9.89
N ASN A 4 1.74 6.69 10.92
CA ASN A 4 1.41 5.86 12.08
C ASN A 4 0.03 6.19 12.72
N SER A 5 -0.50 7.41 12.52
CA SER A 5 -1.72 7.92 13.16
C SER A 5 -3.03 7.25 12.73
N LEU A 6 -3.09 6.55 11.59
CA LEU A 6 -4.37 5.99 11.10
C LEU A 6 -4.57 4.53 11.53
N LEU A 7 -3.51 3.71 11.54
CA LEU A 7 -3.52 2.43 12.24
C LEU A 7 -3.58 2.62 13.77
N SER A 8 -3.13 3.76 14.32
CA SER A 8 -3.24 4.04 15.76
C SER A 8 -4.57 4.65 16.22
N GLN A 9 -5.52 4.93 15.31
CA GLN A 9 -6.82 5.52 15.66
C GLN A 9 -8.00 4.55 15.60
N ALA A 10 -7.87 3.46 14.84
CA ALA A 10 -8.67 2.26 15.09
C ALA A 10 -7.85 1.35 16.02
N VAL A 11 -8.32 1.15 17.26
CA VAL A 11 -7.78 0.10 18.14
C VAL A 11 -8.32 -1.24 17.62
N LEU A 12 -7.78 -1.68 16.50
CA LEU A 12 -7.94 -3.04 16.01
C LEU A 12 -7.00 -3.92 16.81
N THR A 13 -7.52 -5.04 17.30
CA THR A 13 -6.70 -6.07 17.93
C THR A 13 -5.80 -6.73 16.88
N ASP A 14 -4.64 -7.26 17.30
CA ASP A 14 -3.72 -8.02 16.41
C ASP A 14 -4.46 -9.04 15.54
N THR A 15 -5.49 -9.67 16.12
CA THR A 15 -6.33 -10.70 15.50
C THR A 15 -7.20 -10.15 14.36
N GLU A 16 -7.74 -8.94 14.49
CA GLU A 16 -8.59 -8.31 13.46
C GLU A 16 -7.75 -7.85 12.27
N VAL A 17 -6.57 -7.27 12.51
CA VAL A 17 -5.64 -6.87 11.43
C VAL A 17 -5.19 -8.10 10.63
N LEU A 18 -4.80 -9.18 11.31
CA LEU A 18 -4.40 -10.41 10.64
C LEU A 18 -5.55 -11.11 9.91
N HIS A 19 -6.79 -11.04 10.41
CA HIS A 19 -7.95 -11.59 9.71
C HIS A 19 -8.25 -10.82 8.43
N GLU A 20 -8.35 -9.48 8.48
CA GLU A 20 -8.66 -8.67 7.29
C GLU A 20 -7.57 -8.78 6.21
N MET A 21 -6.32 -9.01 6.61
CA MET A 21 -5.22 -9.26 5.66
C MET A 21 -5.31 -10.59 4.92
N ASN A 22 -5.82 -11.65 5.54
CA ASN A 22 -5.89 -12.97 4.89
C ASN A 22 -6.85 -13.00 3.70
N ASP A 23 -7.80 -12.05 3.64
CA ASP A 23 -8.77 -11.94 2.55
C ASP A 23 -8.20 -11.18 1.32
N VAL A 24 -7.06 -10.49 1.46
CA VAL A 24 -6.43 -9.71 0.36
C VAL A 24 -5.70 -10.66 -0.61
N PRO A 25 -6.04 -10.66 -1.92
CA PRO A 25 -5.39 -11.51 -2.91
C PRO A 25 -3.88 -11.28 -2.98
N GLU A 26 -3.13 -12.37 -3.14
CA GLU A 26 -1.66 -12.42 -3.21
C GLU A 26 -0.88 -11.72 -2.08
N LEU A 27 -1.54 -11.35 -0.98
CA LEU A 27 -0.86 -10.81 0.18
C LEU A 27 -0.08 -11.90 0.91
N LYS A 28 1.21 -11.65 1.16
CA LYS A 28 2.07 -12.45 2.02
C LYS A 28 2.58 -11.59 3.16
N SER A 29 2.48 -12.11 4.38
CA SER A 29 2.91 -11.43 5.60
C SER A 29 4.01 -12.18 6.32
N ALA A 30 4.80 -11.42 7.08
CA ALA A 30 5.68 -11.90 8.13
C ALA A 30 5.45 -11.04 9.37
N PHE A 31 5.42 -11.66 10.55
CA PHE A 31 5.29 -10.92 11.81
C PHE A 31 6.15 -11.52 12.92
N ILE A 32 6.55 -10.66 13.85
CA ILE A 32 7.31 -11.00 15.05
C ILE A 32 6.45 -10.78 16.30
N ARG A 33 6.54 -11.71 17.24
CA ARG A 33 5.91 -11.62 18.57
C ARG A 33 6.96 -11.69 19.67
N ASN A 34 6.68 -10.99 20.76
CA ASN A 34 7.43 -11.08 22.01
C ASN A 34 7.27 -12.48 22.64
N SER A 35 8.04 -12.75 23.70
CA SER A 35 7.94 -14.00 24.46
C SER A 35 6.57 -14.22 25.14
N ASP A 36 5.82 -13.15 25.40
CA ASP A 36 4.46 -13.15 25.93
C ASP A 36 3.36 -13.33 24.87
N GLY A 37 3.73 -13.36 23.57
CA GLY A 37 2.82 -13.48 22.45
C GLY A 37 2.27 -12.15 21.91
N THR A 38 2.62 -10.99 22.47
CA THR A 38 2.21 -9.68 21.91
C THR A 38 2.86 -9.42 20.55
N LEU A 39 2.12 -8.82 19.60
CA LEU A 39 2.65 -8.44 18.29
C LEU A 39 3.64 -7.28 18.43
N SER A 40 4.88 -7.51 18.03
CA SER A 40 5.97 -6.50 18.10
C SER A 40 6.33 -5.93 16.73
N GLY A 41 5.90 -6.59 15.65
CA GLY A 41 6.03 -6.06 14.30
C GLY A 41 5.42 -6.95 13.22
N LEU A 42 5.06 -6.34 12.11
CA LEU A 42 4.35 -6.90 10.97
C LEU A 42 4.85 -6.21 9.70
N VAL A 43 5.19 -6.99 8.68
CA VAL A 43 5.38 -6.52 7.30
C VAL A 43 4.53 -7.36 6.36
N SER A 44 3.87 -6.70 5.43
CA SER A 44 3.02 -7.36 4.44
C SER A 44 3.30 -6.84 3.03
N MET A 45 3.47 -7.77 2.09
CA MET A 45 3.75 -7.51 0.68
C MET A 45 2.75 -8.21 -0.22
N ILE A 46 2.22 -7.50 -1.21
CA ILE A 46 1.46 -8.13 -2.30
C ILE A 46 2.41 -8.44 -3.46
N SER A 47 2.32 -9.64 -4.03
CA SER A 47 3.05 -10.00 -5.25
C SER A 47 2.32 -9.42 -6.46
N CYS A 48 3.07 -8.85 -7.41
CA CYS A 48 2.54 -8.07 -8.54
C CYS A 48 2.93 -8.72 -9.86
N THR A 49 4.17 -9.20 -9.93
CA THR A 49 4.67 -10.15 -10.93
C THR A 49 5.64 -11.10 -10.20
N THR A 50 6.11 -12.15 -10.87
CA THR A 50 7.06 -13.12 -10.30
C THR A 50 8.28 -12.49 -9.59
N ASN A 51 8.72 -11.32 -10.07
CA ASN A 51 9.91 -10.62 -9.57
C ASN A 51 9.58 -9.23 -8.97
N GLN A 52 8.32 -8.82 -8.89
CA GLN A 52 7.92 -7.50 -8.37
C GLN A 52 6.86 -7.61 -7.28
N ALA A 53 7.10 -6.92 -6.16
CA ALA A 53 6.15 -6.84 -5.05
C ALA A 53 5.96 -5.40 -4.59
N TYR A 54 4.87 -5.14 -3.88
CA TYR A 54 4.60 -3.87 -3.22
C TYR A 54 4.43 -4.08 -1.72
N CYS A 55 5.23 -3.38 -0.92
CA CYS A 55 5.18 -3.42 0.54
C CYS A 55 4.13 -2.42 1.03
N MET A 56 3.03 -2.94 1.58
CA MET A 56 1.85 -2.14 1.94
C MET A 56 1.84 -1.69 3.40
N VAL A 57 2.22 -2.60 4.28
CA VAL A 57 2.11 -2.42 5.73
C VAL A 57 3.46 -2.71 6.34
N VAL A 58 3.93 -1.76 7.14
CA VAL A 58 5.11 -1.87 7.98
C VAL A 58 4.73 -1.29 9.33
N GLN A 59 4.54 -2.16 10.31
CA GLN A 59 4.28 -1.78 11.69
C GLN A 59 5.36 -2.43 12.55
N ILE A 60 6.06 -1.64 13.36
CA ILE A 60 7.09 -2.11 14.28
C ILE A 60 6.90 -1.34 15.59
N ASP A 61 6.89 -2.05 16.72
CA ASP A 61 6.87 -1.41 18.02
C ASP A 61 8.14 -0.57 18.21
N LYS A 62 7.92 0.71 18.57
CA LYS A 62 8.97 1.68 18.86
C LYS A 62 9.88 1.25 20.01
N SER A 63 9.44 0.33 20.88
CA SER A 63 10.27 -0.23 21.95
C SER A 63 11.43 -1.08 21.42
N ILE A 64 11.31 -1.65 20.21
CA ILE A 64 12.31 -2.52 19.58
C ILE A 64 12.81 -2.02 18.22
N SER A 65 12.25 -0.94 17.66
CA SER A 65 12.54 -0.50 16.29
C SER A 65 14.01 -0.14 16.03
N ASP A 66 14.73 0.31 17.06
CA ASP A 66 16.17 0.63 17.03
C ASP A 66 17.06 -0.51 17.58
N LYS A 67 16.48 -1.64 17.98
CA LYS A 67 17.20 -2.74 18.65
C LYS A 67 17.56 -3.86 17.69
N TYR A 68 18.68 -4.52 17.96
CA TYR A 68 19.12 -5.71 17.24
C TYR A 68 18.50 -6.94 17.89
N ILE A 69 17.56 -7.57 17.18
CA ILE A 69 16.82 -8.74 17.66
C ILE A 69 17.30 -10.01 16.97
N SER A 70 17.27 -11.14 17.69
CA SER A 70 17.26 -12.47 17.10
C SER A 70 15.85 -13.02 17.11
N ILE A 71 15.47 -13.75 16.05
CA ILE A 71 14.15 -14.38 15.92
C ILE A 71 14.28 -15.88 15.65
N LYS A 72 13.26 -16.65 16.02
CA LYS A 72 13.08 -18.07 15.62
C LYS A 72 11.70 -18.28 15.01
N PRO A 73 11.51 -19.23 14.09
CA PRO A 73 10.18 -19.60 13.59
C PRO A 73 9.30 -20.16 14.72
N THR A 74 7.98 -20.07 14.53
CA THR A 74 6.97 -20.75 15.36
C THR A 74 6.23 -21.81 14.54
N ASP A 75 5.18 -22.41 15.11
CA ASP A 75 4.34 -23.39 14.40
C ASP A 75 3.54 -22.75 13.24
N ASP A 76 3.22 -21.45 13.34
CA ASP A 76 2.73 -20.67 12.21
C ASP A 76 3.94 -20.20 11.38
N PRO A 77 4.06 -20.58 10.09
CA PRO A 77 5.18 -20.18 9.27
C PRO A 77 5.28 -18.65 9.09
N GLN A 78 4.20 -17.88 9.23
CA GLN A 78 4.21 -16.41 9.13
C GLN A 78 4.71 -15.72 10.41
N CYS A 79 4.69 -16.44 11.53
CA CYS A 79 4.98 -15.92 12.86
C CYS A 79 6.37 -16.34 13.35
N PHE A 80 7.11 -15.37 13.85
CA PHE A 80 8.42 -15.56 14.47
C PHE A 80 8.41 -15.06 15.91
N GLN A 81 9.10 -15.75 16.81
CA GLN A 81 9.25 -15.31 18.20
C GLN A 81 10.61 -14.63 18.39
N ILE A 82 10.61 -13.46 19.04
CA ILE A 82 11.84 -12.78 19.49
C ILE A 82 12.48 -13.61 20.61
N VAL A 83 13.77 -13.91 20.49
CA VAL A 83 14.53 -14.72 21.48
C VAL A 83 15.61 -13.94 22.22
N ASP A 84 16.06 -12.82 21.67
CA ASP A 84 17.16 -11.99 22.19
C ASP A 84 17.02 -10.57 21.64
N ILE A 85 17.38 -9.57 22.45
CA ILE A 85 17.27 -8.13 22.12
C ILE A 85 18.55 -7.44 22.63
N GLN A 86 19.23 -6.70 21.76
CA GLN A 86 20.46 -5.97 22.10
C GLN A 86 20.47 -4.54 21.53
N ASP A 87 21.12 -3.62 22.23
CA ASP A 87 21.28 -2.22 21.80
C ASP A 87 22.37 -2.01 20.73
N VAL A 88 23.22 -3.02 20.47
CA VAL A 88 24.42 -2.90 19.64
C VAL A 88 24.45 -4.00 18.58
N ALA A 89 24.91 -3.63 17.38
CA ALA A 89 25.15 -4.57 16.28
C ALA A 89 26.24 -5.60 16.60
N GLU A 90 26.25 -6.72 15.88
CA GLU A 90 27.38 -7.65 15.89
C GLU A 90 28.63 -6.97 15.31
N ASP A 91 29.72 -6.91 16.09
CA ASP A 91 31.00 -6.34 15.62
C ASP A 91 31.78 -7.36 14.80
N LEU A 92 31.82 -7.12 13.49
CA LEU A 92 32.57 -7.93 12.52
C LEU A 92 33.93 -7.33 12.16
N SER A 93 34.34 -6.20 12.73
CA SER A 93 35.52 -5.42 12.29
C SER A 93 36.84 -6.20 12.34
N LEU A 94 36.94 -7.18 13.25
CA LEU A 94 38.10 -8.07 13.42
C LEU A 94 38.05 -9.34 12.57
N GLN A 95 36.96 -9.58 11.82
CA GLN A 95 36.81 -10.75 10.95
C GLN A 95 37.49 -10.52 9.58
N PRO A 96 37.85 -11.58 8.84
CA PRO A 96 38.28 -11.46 7.45
C PRO A 96 37.23 -10.76 6.58
N ILE A 97 37.66 -9.95 5.61
CA ILE A 97 36.77 -9.15 4.73
C ILE A 97 35.65 -9.99 4.09
N PHE A 98 35.95 -11.23 3.68
CA PHE A 98 34.95 -12.16 3.15
C PHE A 98 33.80 -12.42 4.12
N ILE A 99 34.10 -12.60 5.42
CA ILE A 99 33.07 -12.75 6.46
C ILE A 99 32.34 -11.43 6.68
N GLN A 100 33.05 -10.29 6.72
CA GLN A 100 32.40 -8.98 6.88
C GLN A 100 31.37 -8.66 5.79
N VAL A 101 31.57 -9.17 4.56
CA VAL A 101 30.72 -8.91 3.39
C VAL A 101 29.61 -9.96 3.22
N HIS A 102 29.85 -11.23 3.58
CA HIS A 102 28.92 -12.33 3.32
C HIS A 102 28.25 -12.94 4.56
N HIS A 103 28.63 -12.52 5.77
CA HIS A 103 27.94 -12.94 7.00
C HIS A 103 26.56 -12.30 7.08
N ASN A 104 25.53 -13.13 7.23
CA ASN A 104 24.19 -12.66 7.57
C ASN A 104 24.01 -12.81 9.09
N PRO A 105 24.11 -11.72 9.88
CA PRO A 105 24.06 -11.82 11.33
C PRO A 105 22.68 -12.27 11.80
N ASN A 106 22.64 -13.12 12.84
CA ASN A 106 21.36 -13.54 13.45
C ASN A 106 20.66 -12.36 14.16
N ARG A 107 21.44 -11.39 14.66
CA ARG A 107 20.97 -10.17 15.32
C ARG A 107 20.84 -9.03 14.31
N ARG A 108 19.60 -8.64 13.98
CA ARG A 108 19.28 -7.61 12.97
C ARG A 108 18.14 -6.73 13.46
N LEU A 109 17.97 -5.56 12.85
CA LEU A 109 16.81 -4.71 13.15
C LEU A 109 15.51 -5.43 12.76
N PRO A 110 14.38 -5.21 13.45
CA PRO A 110 13.11 -5.88 13.16
C PRO A 110 12.70 -5.76 11.70
N LEU A 111 12.88 -4.58 11.10
CA LEU A 111 12.53 -4.33 9.70
C LEU A 111 13.30 -5.23 8.73
N GLN A 112 14.59 -5.50 8.97
CA GLN A 112 15.42 -6.35 8.10
C GLN A 112 14.87 -7.78 8.06
N HIS A 113 14.63 -8.36 9.25
CA HIS A 113 14.05 -9.70 9.36
C HIS A 113 12.68 -9.78 8.69
N LEU A 114 11.81 -8.80 8.93
CA LEU A 114 10.45 -8.80 8.40
C LEU A 114 10.41 -8.60 6.89
N ILE A 115 11.25 -7.71 6.33
CA ILE A 115 11.38 -7.49 4.88
C ILE A 115 11.90 -8.74 4.19
N ASP A 116 12.99 -9.34 4.69
CA ASP A 116 13.52 -10.61 4.15
C ASP A 116 12.42 -11.69 4.10
N GLN A 117 11.72 -11.89 5.21
CA GLN A 117 10.72 -12.95 5.33
C GLN A 117 9.47 -12.69 4.47
N ALA A 118 9.02 -11.44 4.35
CA ALA A 118 7.89 -11.10 3.49
C ALA A 118 8.27 -11.18 2.00
N ALA A 119 9.45 -10.67 1.62
CA ALA A 119 9.95 -10.73 0.24
C ALA A 119 10.19 -12.18 -0.22
N GLU A 120 10.75 -13.03 0.64
CA GLU A 120 10.92 -14.47 0.36
C GLU A 120 9.58 -15.17 0.07
N ARG A 121 8.49 -14.78 0.75
CA ARG A 121 7.16 -15.36 0.52
C ARG A 121 6.49 -14.83 -0.74
N ALA A 122 6.66 -13.54 -1.02
CA ALA A 122 6.04 -12.88 -2.17
C ALA A 122 6.74 -13.18 -3.49
N LEU A 123 8.07 -13.35 -3.48
CA LEU A 123 8.95 -13.46 -4.66
C LEU A 123 9.83 -14.73 -4.69
N GLY A 124 9.79 -15.55 -3.64
CA GLY A 124 10.55 -16.81 -3.56
C GLY A 124 12.05 -16.65 -3.27
N ARG A 125 12.74 -17.79 -3.19
CA ARG A 125 14.20 -17.90 -2.95
C ARG A 125 15.07 -17.99 -4.22
N LEU A 126 14.48 -17.98 -5.41
CA LEU A 126 15.21 -18.31 -6.64
C LEU A 126 15.91 -17.08 -7.24
N ASN A 127 17.19 -17.30 -7.57
CA ASN A 127 18.14 -16.44 -8.27
C ASN A 127 18.61 -15.17 -7.52
N LEU A 128 19.91 -14.92 -7.69
CA LEU A 128 20.71 -13.77 -7.25
C LEU A 128 19.85 -12.49 -7.20
N ASP A 129 19.74 -11.86 -6.02
CA ASP A 129 18.69 -10.89 -5.64
C ASP A 129 18.62 -9.57 -6.43
N LEU A 130 19.27 -9.47 -7.58
CA LEU A 130 19.32 -8.30 -8.46
C LEU A 130 18.05 -8.09 -9.32
N GLU A 131 17.23 -9.12 -9.50
CA GLU A 131 15.99 -9.01 -10.30
C GLU A 131 14.73 -8.75 -9.46
N LYS A 132 14.78 -8.96 -8.14
CA LYS A 132 13.63 -8.72 -7.24
C LYS A 132 13.49 -7.22 -6.98
N ASN A 133 12.33 -6.67 -7.29
CA ASN A 133 12.03 -5.26 -7.11
C ASN A 133 10.85 -5.11 -6.14
N VAL A 134 11.10 -4.56 -4.95
CA VAL A 134 10.05 -4.25 -3.98
C VAL A 134 9.84 -2.74 -3.96
N THR A 135 8.62 -2.30 -4.30
CA THR A 135 8.20 -0.90 -4.16
C THR A 135 7.65 -0.68 -2.76
N VAL A 136 7.95 0.48 -2.16
CA VAL A 136 7.43 0.89 -0.85
C VAL A 136 7.20 2.40 -0.82
N ASP A 137 6.05 2.82 -0.30
CA ASP A 137 5.75 4.22 -0.03
C ASP A 137 6.39 4.64 1.30
N LEU A 138 7.29 5.62 1.27
CA LEU A 138 7.98 6.16 2.44
C LEU A 138 7.64 7.63 2.65
N THR A 139 7.48 8.03 3.90
CA THR A 139 7.18 9.40 4.32
C THR A 139 8.45 10.13 4.76
N ASP A 140 8.37 11.46 4.91
CA ASP A 140 9.45 12.28 5.50
C ASP A 140 9.81 11.89 6.96
N GLN A 141 9.04 11.00 7.61
CA GLN A 141 9.30 10.52 8.96
C GLN A 141 10.00 9.16 9.01
N ASP A 142 10.11 8.46 7.89
CA ASP A 142 10.73 7.14 7.83
C ASP A 142 12.26 7.23 7.82
N ASP A 143 12.92 6.34 8.58
CA ASP A 143 14.39 6.32 8.59
C ASP A 143 14.93 5.73 7.30
N MET A 144 15.22 6.64 6.38
CA MET A 144 15.82 6.36 5.08
C MET A 144 17.17 5.63 5.17
N ASN A 145 17.91 5.73 6.27
CA ASN A 145 19.16 4.98 6.43
C ASN A 145 18.87 3.51 6.77
N ILE A 146 17.86 3.23 7.59
CA ILE A 146 17.42 1.85 7.81
C ILE A 146 16.88 1.27 6.50
N TRP A 147 16.02 2.00 5.78
CA TRP A 147 15.48 1.51 4.51
C TRP A 147 16.57 1.28 3.45
N ARG A 148 17.44 2.27 3.18
CA ARG A 148 18.47 2.22 2.12
C ARG A 148 19.71 1.39 2.46
N ASP A 149 20.16 1.39 3.71
CA ASP A 149 21.45 0.80 4.11
C ASP A 149 21.31 -0.52 4.89
N LYS A 150 20.08 -0.93 5.21
CA LYS A 150 19.80 -2.12 6.03
C LYS A 150 18.71 -3.02 5.47
N ALA A 151 17.55 -2.50 5.08
CA ALA A 151 16.43 -3.31 4.61
C ALA A 151 16.53 -3.73 3.14
N GLY A 152 17.18 -2.92 2.30
CA GLY A 152 17.46 -3.27 0.90
C GLY A 152 18.05 -2.09 0.12
N PHE A 153 18.46 -2.30 -1.13
CA PHE A 153 18.98 -1.22 -1.97
C PHE A 153 17.84 -0.36 -2.52
N VAL A 154 17.46 0.70 -1.79
CA VAL A 154 16.35 1.58 -2.17
C VAL A 154 16.77 2.57 -3.27
N VAL A 155 16.23 2.37 -4.46
CA VAL A 155 16.22 3.37 -5.53
C VAL A 155 14.98 4.24 -5.36
N ARG A 156 15.16 5.54 -5.10
CA ARG A 156 14.04 6.50 -5.11
C ARG A 156 13.56 6.74 -6.53
N ASP A 157 12.29 6.52 -6.79
CA ASP A 157 11.62 7.07 -7.98
C ASP A 157 11.54 8.61 -7.89
N LYS A 158 11.29 9.26 -9.02
CA LYS A 158 11.10 10.71 -9.14
C LYS A 158 9.71 11.18 -8.72
N MET A 159 8.78 10.24 -8.52
CA MET A 159 7.41 10.55 -8.12
C MET A 159 7.35 10.89 -6.62
N GLN A 160 6.74 12.02 -6.30
CA GLN A 160 6.41 12.40 -4.92
C GLN A 160 4.90 12.33 -4.73
N LEU A 161 4.45 11.46 -3.83
CA LEU A 161 3.07 11.44 -3.39
C LEU A 161 2.82 12.61 -2.44
N CYS A 162 1.66 13.26 -2.56
CA CYS A 162 1.23 14.31 -1.65
C CYS A 162 -0.20 14.04 -1.16
N GLU A 163 -0.39 14.17 0.15
CA GLU A 163 -1.71 14.30 0.75
C GLU A 163 -2.14 15.76 0.62
N LEU A 164 -3.29 16.00 -0.02
CA LEU A 164 -3.85 17.34 -0.16
C LEU A 164 -5.14 17.44 0.66
N ILE A 165 -5.18 18.45 1.55
CA ILE A 165 -6.37 18.89 2.25
C ILE A 165 -6.88 20.15 1.55
N VAL A 166 -8.09 20.10 1.01
CA VAL A 166 -8.67 21.18 0.19
C VAL A 166 -10.05 21.59 0.70
N ASN A 167 -10.47 22.82 0.43
CA ASN A 167 -11.87 23.21 0.61
C ASN A 167 -12.69 22.66 -0.58
N LYS A 168 -13.72 21.84 -0.33
CA LYS A 168 -14.58 21.26 -1.38
C LYS A 168 -15.08 22.31 -2.38
N ASN A 169 -15.64 23.41 -1.88
CA ASN A 169 -16.30 24.43 -2.70
C ASN A 169 -15.31 25.25 -3.53
N GLU A 170 -14.08 25.43 -3.05
CA GLU A 170 -13.01 26.09 -3.82
C GLU A 170 -12.41 25.13 -4.85
N PHE A 171 -12.11 23.89 -4.45
CA PHE A 171 -11.53 22.88 -5.31
C PHE A 171 -12.46 22.49 -6.46
N GLN A 172 -13.76 22.33 -6.21
CA GLN A 172 -14.76 22.03 -7.23
C GLN A 172 -14.84 23.12 -8.32
N ARG A 173 -14.54 24.38 -8.01
CA ARG A 173 -14.45 25.48 -9.01
C ARG A 173 -13.21 25.37 -9.93
N THR A 174 -12.22 24.57 -9.57
CA THR A 174 -11.01 24.33 -10.39
C THR A 174 -11.17 23.15 -11.35
N LEU A 175 -12.20 22.31 -11.14
CA LEU A 175 -12.51 21.17 -11.99
C LEU A 175 -13.20 21.64 -13.27
N LYS A 176 -12.90 20.99 -14.39
CA LYS A 176 -13.56 21.23 -15.68
C LYS A 176 -14.73 20.27 -15.84
N ALA A 177 -15.87 20.80 -16.29
CA ALA A 177 -16.93 19.98 -16.89
C ALA A 177 -16.45 19.35 -18.20
N VAL A 178 -16.97 18.17 -18.53
CA VAL A 178 -16.66 17.41 -19.75
C VAL A 178 -17.97 16.90 -20.34
N GLU A 179 -18.16 17.08 -21.65
CA GLU A 179 -19.45 16.80 -22.31
C GLU A 179 -19.57 15.36 -22.82
N ASN A 180 -18.46 14.67 -23.15
CA ASN A 180 -18.46 13.36 -23.81
C ASN A 180 -18.10 12.18 -22.87
N VAL A 181 -18.18 12.38 -21.55
CA VAL A 181 -17.84 11.37 -20.54
C VAL A 181 -19.03 11.13 -19.64
N LYS A 182 -19.56 9.90 -19.69
CA LYS A 182 -20.61 9.45 -18.79
C LYS A 182 -19.99 8.86 -17.53
N ILE A 183 -20.26 9.46 -16.38
CA ILE A 183 -19.92 8.88 -15.08
C ILE A 183 -21.11 8.02 -14.59
N SER A 184 -20.84 6.83 -14.07
CA SER A 184 -21.85 6.01 -13.38
C SER A 184 -21.24 5.26 -12.20
N GLU A 185 -22.06 4.88 -11.21
CA GLU A 185 -21.67 3.88 -10.23
C GLU A 185 -21.26 2.57 -10.94
N PHE A 186 -20.24 1.90 -10.40
CA PHE A 186 -19.79 0.62 -10.89
C PHE A 186 -20.87 -0.45 -10.77
N ASN A 187 -21.05 -1.24 -11.84
CA ASN A 187 -21.79 -2.49 -11.78
C ASN A 187 -20.94 -3.66 -12.29
N GLY A 188 -21.23 -4.87 -11.80
CA GLY A 188 -20.44 -6.07 -12.12
C GLY A 188 -20.31 -6.40 -13.62
N SER A 189 -21.21 -5.91 -14.49
CA SER A 189 -21.11 -6.12 -15.95
C SER A 189 -20.03 -5.25 -16.63
N GLN A 190 -19.56 -4.19 -15.95
CA GLN A 190 -18.46 -3.34 -16.41
C GLN A 190 -17.07 -3.92 -16.06
N MET A 191 -16.98 -4.94 -15.19
CA MET A 191 -15.70 -5.45 -14.66
C MET A 191 -14.68 -5.79 -15.76
N SER A 192 -15.08 -6.50 -16.81
CA SER A 192 -14.18 -6.86 -17.91
C SER A 192 -13.58 -5.64 -18.63
N LYS A 193 -14.36 -4.56 -18.82
CA LYS A 193 -13.87 -3.31 -19.40
C LYS A 193 -12.90 -2.57 -18.46
N VAL A 194 -13.16 -2.62 -17.15
CA VAL A 194 -12.27 -2.01 -16.14
C VAL A 194 -10.94 -2.76 -16.10
N VAL A 195 -10.96 -4.10 -16.14
CA VAL A 195 -9.74 -4.91 -16.22
C VAL A 195 -8.97 -4.66 -17.53
N GLU A 196 -9.64 -4.57 -18.68
CA GLU A 196 -9.00 -4.22 -19.96
C GLU A 196 -8.31 -2.85 -19.88
N PHE A 197 -9.02 -1.84 -19.37
CA PHE A 197 -8.49 -0.50 -19.14
C PHE A 197 -7.30 -0.52 -18.17
N ASP A 198 -7.44 -1.12 -16.99
CA ASP A 198 -6.40 -1.10 -15.96
C ASP A 198 -5.15 -1.86 -16.38
N THR A 199 -5.30 -2.96 -17.11
CA THR A 199 -4.18 -3.72 -17.70
C THR A 199 -3.42 -2.85 -18.71
N ALA A 200 -4.13 -2.06 -19.53
CA ALA A 200 -3.51 -1.11 -20.46
C ALA A 200 -2.82 0.07 -19.76
N VAL A 201 -3.32 0.51 -18.59
CA VAL A 201 -2.78 1.63 -17.81
C VAL A 201 -1.63 1.24 -16.87
N SER A 202 -1.62 0.01 -16.35
CA SER A 202 -0.64 -0.49 -15.37
C SER A 202 0.38 -1.48 -15.95
N SER A 203 0.20 -1.89 -17.22
CA SER A 203 0.99 -2.94 -17.89
C SER A 203 1.05 -4.29 -17.13
N THR A 204 0.14 -4.50 -16.17
CA THR A 204 0.15 -5.64 -15.24
C THR A 204 -1.28 -6.20 -15.13
N ASP A 205 -1.44 -7.51 -15.09
CA ASP A 205 -2.74 -8.11 -14.77
C ASP A 205 -3.02 -7.96 -13.27
N ARG A 206 -3.95 -7.07 -12.93
CA ARG A 206 -4.43 -6.83 -11.56
C ARG A 206 -5.88 -7.27 -11.37
N SER A 207 -6.42 -8.10 -12.29
CA SER A 207 -7.83 -8.52 -12.33
C SER A 207 -8.35 -9.03 -10.99
N THR A 208 -7.70 -10.03 -10.39
CA THR A 208 -8.08 -10.59 -9.08
C THR A 208 -8.13 -9.54 -7.96
N PHE A 209 -7.22 -8.56 -7.99
CA PHE A 209 -7.20 -7.48 -7.00
C PHE A 209 -8.36 -6.49 -7.22
N LEU A 210 -8.63 -6.09 -8.46
CA LEU A 210 -9.77 -5.24 -8.81
C LEU A 210 -11.10 -5.93 -8.52
N GLU A 211 -11.19 -7.23 -8.79
CA GLU A 211 -12.34 -8.06 -8.42
C GLU A 211 -12.58 -8.05 -6.92
N TYR A 212 -11.56 -8.31 -6.10
CA TYR A 212 -11.65 -8.16 -4.64
C TYR A 212 -12.11 -6.75 -4.24
N LEU A 213 -11.47 -5.72 -4.80
CA LEU A 213 -11.70 -4.31 -4.48
C LEU A 213 -13.13 -3.84 -4.76
N PHE A 214 -13.74 -4.35 -5.83
CA PHE A 214 -15.05 -3.88 -6.31
C PHE A 214 -16.20 -4.83 -5.97
N LYS A 215 -15.94 -6.13 -5.77
CA LYS A 215 -16.93 -7.12 -5.30
C LYS A 215 -17.31 -6.83 -3.86
N ASP A 216 -16.31 -6.54 -3.03
CA ASP A 216 -16.48 -6.14 -1.65
C ASP A 216 -16.16 -4.66 -1.50
N ALA A 217 -17.17 -3.81 -1.75
CA ALA A 217 -17.19 -2.42 -1.31
C ALA A 217 -16.89 -2.27 0.21
N ASN A 218 -16.83 -3.37 0.97
CA ASN A 218 -16.29 -3.46 2.32
C ASN A 218 -14.80 -3.15 2.49
N VAL A 219 -13.96 -3.07 1.43
CA VAL A 219 -12.50 -2.93 1.60
C VAL A 219 -12.14 -1.76 2.53
N ARG A 220 -11.57 -2.12 3.69
CA ARG A 220 -10.90 -1.18 4.60
C ARG A 220 -9.49 -0.94 4.06
N PHE A 221 -9.34 0.14 3.30
CA PHE A 221 -8.04 0.54 2.76
C PHE A 221 -7.06 0.89 3.89
N TYR A 222 -6.06 0.02 4.10
CA TYR A 222 -4.85 0.32 4.84
C TYR A 222 -3.81 0.89 3.88
N ASN A 223 -4.04 2.14 3.47
CA ASN A 223 -3.28 2.92 2.50
C ASN A 223 -3.30 2.40 1.04
N GLY A 224 -2.79 3.25 0.14
CA GLY A 224 -2.98 3.11 -1.31
C GLY A 224 -2.08 2.05 -1.94
N PHE A 225 -2.61 1.39 -2.97
CA PHE A 225 -1.85 0.53 -3.87
C PHE A 225 -1.41 1.36 -5.07
N TYR A 226 -0.10 1.51 -5.29
CA TYR A 226 0.41 2.00 -6.56
C TYR A 226 1.55 1.14 -7.11
N LEU A 227 1.32 0.58 -8.29
CA LEU A 227 2.33 -0.08 -9.11
C LEU A 227 2.22 0.50 -10.52
N ASP A 228 3.30 1.11 -10.99
CA ASP A 228 3.64 1.17 -12.41
C ASP A 228 5.08 1.64 -12.58
N SER A 229 5.85 0.82 -13.29
CA SER A 229 7.15 1.19 -13.84
C SER A 229 7.01 1.75 -15.26
N ASN A 230 7.06 3.09 -15.39
CA ASN A 230 7.27 3.87 -16.63
C ASN A 230 6.06 4.27 -17.51
N ILE A 231 4.91 4.71 -16.97
CA ILE A 231 3.88 5.41 -17.77
C ILE A 231 3.70 6.88 -17.38
N GLN A 232 3.93 7.78 -18.35
CA GLN A 232 3.51 9.18 -18.33
C GLN A 232 1.99 9.28 -18.59
N MET A 233 1.20 9.19 -17.53
CA MET A 233 -0.15 9.75 -17.48
C MET A 233 -0.30 10.65 -16.25
N TYR A 234 -1.34 11.48 -16.23
CA TYR A 234 -1.55 12.53 -15.22
C TYR A 234 -1.98 11.92 -13.85
N LYS A 235 -1.03 11.33 -13.12
CA LYS A 235 -1.21 10.61 -11.85
C LYS A 235 -1.09 11.52 -10.61
N ILE A 236 -2.22 11.93 -10.03
CA ILE A 236 -2.38 12.48 -8.66
C ILE A 236 -3.89 12.31 -8.32
N ILE A 237 -4.44 12.20 -7.09
CA ILE A 237 -4.02 12.56 -5.72
C ILE A 237 -4.74 11.64 -4.70
N CYS A 238 -4.17 11.36 -3.53
CA CYS A 238 -4.96 11.01 -2.32
C CYS A 238 -5.47 12.31 -1.65
N LEU A 239 -6.77 12.60 -1.79
CA LEU A 239 -7.41 13.79 -1.22
C LEU A 239 -8.10 13.46 0.10
N HIS A 240 -7.84 14.26 1.14
CA HIS A 240 -8.52 14.15 2.44
C HIS A 240 -9.33 15.42 2.73
N LEU A 241 -10.63 15.24 2.95
CA LEU A 241 -11.57 16.27 3.38
C LEU A 241 -11.95 15.99 4.85
N LYS A 242 -12.26 17.02 5.65
CA LYS A 242 -12.45 16.83 7.10
C LYS A 242 -13.92 16.61 7.49
N THR A 243 -14.26 15.41 7.97
CA THR A 243 -15.39 15.16 8.90
C THR A 243 -15.05 14.00 9.85
N VAL A 244 -15.52 14.06 11.12
CA VAL A 244 -15.16 13.09 12.17
C VAL A 244 -16.39 12.31 12.63
N THR A 245 -16.66 11.17 11.99
CA THR A 245 -17.60 10.16 12.50
C THR A 245 -17.24 8.75 12.00
N VAL A 246 -16.90 7.83 12.91
CA VAL A 246 -16.50 6.46 12.58
C VAL A 246 -17.71 5.54 12.48
N GLN A 247 -18.47 5.66 11.38
CA GLN A 247 -19.31 4.56 10.89
C GLN A 247 -18.50 3.65 9.95
N ILE A 248 -18.85 2.36 9.90
CA ILE A 248 -18.38 1.44 8.85
C ILE A 248 -19.09 1.87 7.56
N VAL A 249 -18.35 2.51 6.65
CA VAL A 249 -18.86 2.93 5.35
C VAL A 249 -18.03 2.27 4.27
N PHE A 250 -18.74 1.82 3.24
CA PHE A 250 -18.25 1.11 2.08
C PHE A 250 -17.47 2.07 1.15
N ALA A 251 -16.46 1.56 0.45
CA ALA A 251 -15.83 2.27 -0.65
C ALA A 251 -16.77 2.26 -1.86
N GLN A 252 -16.91 3.42 -2.51
CA GLN A 252 -17.72 3.59 -3.71
C GLN A 252 -16.79 3.71 -4.91
N VAL A 253 -17.25 3.18 -6.05
CA VAL A 253 -16.49 3.14 -7.30
C VAL A 253 -17.34 3.79 -8.38
N LEU A 254 -16.78 4.81 -9.04
CA LEU A 254 -17.37 5.42 -10.23
C LEU A 254 -16.55 5.02 -11.45
N ILE A 255 -17.25 4.71 -12.53
CA ILE A 255 -16.67 4.42 -13.85
C ILE A 255 -16.96 5.59 -14.78
N ALA A 256 -15.94 6.02 -15.51
CA ALA A 256 -16.07 6.95 -16.63
C ALA A 256 -16.09 6.16 -17.94
N GLU A 257 -17.22 6.17 -18.65
CA GLU A 257 -17.34 5.60 -19.99
C GLU A 257 -17.39 6.72 -21.04
N ASN A 258 -16.65 6.52 -22.13
CA ASN A 258 -16.69 7.34 -23.33
C ASN A 258 -18.05 7.14 -24.02
N GLU A 259 -18.82 8.20 -24.26
CA GLU A 259 -20.16 8.05 -24.86
C GLU A 259 -20.11 7.54 -26.31
N ASP A 260 -19.14 8.02 -27.10
CA ASP A 260 -19.00 7.67 -28.52
C ASP A 260 -18.56 6.21 -28.74
N THR A 261 -17.67 5.70 -27.88
CA THR A 261 -17.07 4.36 -28.06
C THR A 261 -17.54 3.31 -27.07
N SER A 262 -18.31 3.68 -26.04
CA SER A 262 -18.72 2.78 -24.93
C SER A 262 -17.55 2.07 -24.23
N LYS A 263 -16.35 2.66 -24.27
CA LYS A 263 -15.14 2.15 -23.59
C LYS A 263 -14.97 2.85 -22.24
N VAL A 264 -14.33 2.18 -21.29
CA VAL A 264 -13.91 2.82 -20.04
C VAL A 264 -12.74 3.74 -20.35
N ASP A 265 -12.90 5.02 -20.00
CA ASP A 265 -11.87 6.07 -20.10
C ASP A 265 -11.26 6.41 -18.72
N GLY A 266 -11.82 5.87 -17.64
CA GLY A 266 -11.30 6.00 -16.29
C GLY A 266 -12.18 5.37 -15.22
N TYR A 267 -11.67 5.33 -14.00
CA TYR A 267 -12.43 4.99 -12.80
C TYR A 267 -11.89 5.75 -11.58
N GLY A 268 -12.74 5.96 -10.58
CA GLY A 268 -12.39 6.56 -9.30
C GLY A 268 -12.90 5.72 -8.15
N VAL A 269 -12.07 5.54 -7.13
CA VAL A 269 -12.42 4.84 -5.89
C VAL A 269 -12.34 5.82 -4.73
N PHE A 270 -13.40 5.90 -3.93
CA PHE A 270 -13.51 6.87 -2.84
C PHE A 270 -14.29 6.30 -1.66
N ARG A 271 -14.17 6.95 -0.50
CA ARG A 271 -14.80 6.50 0.74
C ARG A 271 -15.03 7.69 1.66
N LYS A 272 -16.28 7.99 2.02
CA LYS A 272 -16.70 9.11 2.89
C LYS A 272 -16.11 10.46 2.46
N ASP A 273 -14.97 10.81 3.03
CA ASP A 273 -14.26 12.08 3.03
C ASP A 273 -12.93 11.99 2.24
N ARG A 274 -12.68 10.84 1.59
CA ARG A 274 -11.40 10.53 0.94
C ARG A 274 -11.57 10.05 -0.48
N ILE A 275 -10.74 10.58 -1.38
CA ILE A 275 -10.53 9.99 -2.71
C ILE A 275 -9.28 9.13 -2.61
N LEU A 276 -9.42 7.84 -2.90
CA LEU A 276 -8.40 6.81 -2.67
C LEU A 276 -7.58 6.55 -3.93
N SER A 277 -8.24 6.56 -5.09
CA SER A 277 -7.57 6.53 -6.39
C SER A 277 -8.44 7.15 -7.48
N VAL A 278 -7.79 7.71 -8.51
CA VAL A 278 -8.41 8.15 -9.76
C VAL A 278 -7.47 7.74 -10.88
N TYR A 279 -7.97 6.91 -11.79
CA TYR A 279 -7.27 6.48 -13.00
C TYR A 279 -8.06 6.99 -14.20
N ALA A 280 -7.40 7.64 -15.16
CA ALA A 280 -8.08 8.21 -16.33
C ALA A 280 -7.13 8.42 -17.51
N ASN A 281 -7.63 8.24 -18.72
CA ASN A 281 -6.91 8.48 -19.98
C ASN A 281 -6.59 9.97 -20.22
N ALA A 282 -7.36 10.88 -19.62
CA ALA A 282 -7.22 12.33 -19.78
C ALA A 282 -7.44 13.08 -18.48
N LYS A 283 -6.83 14.27 -18.35
CA LYS A 283 -7.01 15.17 -17.20
C LYS A 283 -8.45 15.63 -17.05
N GLU A 284 -9.11 15.86 -18.18
CA GLU A 284 -10.53 16.17 -18.29
C GLU A 284 -11.39 15.06 -17.67
N THR A 285 -11.20 13.80 -18.08
CA THR A 285 -11.88 12.63 -17.50
C THR A 285 -11.62 12.49 -16.00
N ALA A 286 -10.37 12.66 -15.55
CA ALA A 286 -10.05 12.69 -14.11
C ALA A 286 -10.81 13.80 -13.37
N SER A 287 -10.99 14.97 -14.00
CA SER A 287 -11.71 16.10 -13.41
C SER A 287 -13.20 15.81 -13.28
N ALA A 288 -13.81 15.17 -14.29
CA ALA A 288 -15.20 14.72 -14.26
C ALA A 288 -15.43 13.65 -13.16
N ILE A 289 -14.55 12.65 -13.06
CA ILE A 289 -14.61 11.63 -11.99
C ILE A 289 -14.55 12.30 -10.61
N VAL A 290 -13.56 13.18 -10.37
CA VAL A 290 -13.41 13.88 -9.08
C VAL A 290 -14.62 14.79 -8.80
N GLN A 291 -15.17 15.45 -9.81
CA GLN A 291 -16.34 16.31 -9.65
C GLN A 291 -17.59 15.50 -9.24
N GLU A 292 -17.79 14.31 -9.82
CA GLU A 292 -18.90 13.44 -9.46
C GLU A 292 -18.70 12.88 -8.04
N ILE A 293 -17.50 12.39 -7.71
CA ILE A 293 -17.15 11.95 -6.36
C ILE A 293 -17.48 13.04 -5.32
N LEU A 294 -17.07 14.27 -5.55
CA LEU A 294 -17.36 15.38 -4.63
C LEU A 294 -18.87 15.67 -4.51
N GLN A 295 -19.68 15.39 -5.54
CA GLN A 295 -21.14 15.51 -5.46
C GLN A 295 -21.75 14.35 -4.67
N THR A 296 -21.30 13.11 -4.88
CA THR A 296 -21.76 11.92 -4.12
C THR A 296 -21.36 11.97 -2.65
N MET A 297 -20.24 12.61 -2.32
CA MET A 297 -19.81 12.87 -0.95
C MET A 297 -20.78 13.83 -0.25
N ASN A 298 -21.76 13.25 0.46
CA ASN A 298 -22.62 13.95 1.42
C ASN A 298 -21.79 14.45 2.60
N TYR A 299 -21.53 15.76 2.61
CA TYR A 299 -21.14 16.47 3.81
C TYR A 299 -22.43 16.93 4.48
N GLU A 300 -22.82 16.26 5.55
CA GLU A 300 -23.67 16.94 6.54
C GLU A 300 -22.86 18.13 7.07
N GLU A 301 -23.42 19.33 6.95
CA GLU A 301 -22.80 20.54 7.49
C GLU A 301 -22.67 20.42 9.02
N VAL A 302 -21.47 20.73 9.53
CA VAL A 302 -21.15 20.83 10.96
C VAL A 302 -20.88 22.30 11.30
#